data_AF-A0A944VTR5-F1
#
_entry.id   AF-A0A944VTR5-F1
#
_cell.length_a   1.000
_cell.length_b   1.000
_cell.length_c   1.000
_cell.angle_alpha   90.00
_cell.angle_beta   90.00
_cell.angle_gamma   90.00
#
_symmetry.space_group_name_H-M   'P 1'
#
loop_
_entity.id
_entity.type
_entity.pdbx_description
1 polymer ?
#
loop_
_entity_poly.entity_id
_entity_poly.type
_entity_poly.pdbx_seq_one_letter_code
_entity_poly.pdbx_strand_id
1 'polypeptide(L)' 'MSRKTVIVDGCTACAHVVHATNEIITIYPITPSSPIAEICDAKSSKG' A
#
# COMPACT_ATOMS: atom_id res chain seq x y z
N MET A 1 -4.74 1.65 23.10
CA MET A 1 -5.17 2.31 21.84
C MET A 1 -6.39 1.57 21.30
N SER A 2 -7.47 2.28 20.96
CA SER A 2 -8.60 1.67 20.25
C SER A 2 -8.20 1.42 18.79
N ARG A 3 -8.42 0.20 18.26
CA ARG A 3 -8.09 -0.12 16.86
C ARG A 3 -9.24 0.36 15.97
N LYS A 4 -8.89 1.04 14.87
CA LYS A 4 -9.86 1.43 13.84
C LYS A 4 -10.13 0.23 12.92
N THR A 5 -11.37 -0.22 12.87
CA THR A 5 -11.81 -1.20 11.87
C THR A 5 -12.23 -0.47 10.59
N VAL A 6 -11.73 -0.92 9.44
CA VAL A 6 -12.05 -0.38 8.12
C VAL A 6 -12.34 -1.53 7.15
N ILE A 7 -13.22 -1.28 6.18
CA ILE A 7 -13.49 -2.22 5.08
C ILE A 7 -12.65 -1.79 3.90
N VAL A 8 -11.72 -2.64 3.47
CA VAL A 8 -10.80 -2.43 2.36
C VAL A 8 -10.52 -3.76 1.67
N ASP A 9 -10.09 -3.71 0.40
CA ASP A 9 -9.58 -4.89 -0.28
C ASP A 9 -8.16 -5.28 0.22
N GLY A 10 -7.69 -6.47 -0.18
CA GLY A 10 -6.41 -7.00 0.25
C GLY A 10 -5.19 -6.22 -0.22
N CYS A 11 -5.22 -5.63 -1.43
CA CYS A 11 -4.11 -4.82 -1.93
C CYS A 11 -4.01 -3.51 -1.15
N THR A 12 -5.13 -2.85 -0.87
CA THR A 12 -5.17 -1.65 -0.04
C THR A 12 -4.69 -1.93 1.39
N ALA A 13 -5.12 -3.05 1.98
CA ALA A 13 -4.64 -3.47 3.30
C ALA A 13 -3.13 -3.73 3.32
N CYS A 14 -2.60 -4.40 2.31
CA CYS A 14 -1.16 -4.66 2.17
C CYS A 14 -0.38 -3.36 1.98
N ALA A 15 -0.81 -2.48 1.07
CA ALA A 15 -0.20 -1.18 0.80
C ALA A 15 -0.21 -0.24 2.02
N HIS A 16 -1.08 -0.46 3.01
CA HIS A 16 -1.00 0.26 4.28
C HIS A 16 0.26 -0.08 5.07
N VAL A 17 0.59 -1.37 5.17
CA VAL A 17 1.76 -1.84 5.93
C VAL A 17 3.03 -1.60 5.12
N VAL A 18 3.06 -2.00 3.84
CA VAL A 18 4.25 -1.90 2.97
C VAL A 18 4.78 -0.46 2.93
N HIS A 19 3.91 0.53 2.71
CA HIS A 19 4.34 1.94 2.67
C HIS A 19 4.81 2.45 4.03
N ALA A 20 4.29 1.90 5.14
CA ALA A 20 4.66 2.34 6.48
C ALA A 20 5.97 1.72 7.00
N THR A 21 6.37 0.56 6.49
CA THR A 21 7.51 -0.21 7.02
C THR A 21 8.76 -0.17 6.14
N ASN A 22 8.64 0.27 4.89
CA ASN A 22 9.71 0.22 3.91
C ASN A 22 10.08 1.61 3.42
N GLU A 23 11.38 1.92 3.42
CA GLU A 23 11.92 3.18 2.87
C GLU A 23 12.03 3.13 1.34
N ILE A 24 12.25 1.94 0.77
CA ILE A 24 12.41 1.71 -0.67
C ILE A 24 11.50 0.55 -1.07
N ILE A 25 10.74 0.75 -2.16
CA ILE A 25 9.81 -0.24 -2.72
C ILE A 25 10.08 -0.37 -4.23
N THR A 26 10.87 -1.39 -4.62
CA THR A 26 11.18 -1.67 -6.03
C THR A 26 10.09 -2.57 -6.62
N ILE A 27 9.44 -2.13 -7.70
CA ILE A 27 8.23 -2.76 -8.23
C ILE A 27 8.27 -2.95 -9.75
N TYR A 28 7.51 -3.95 -10.21
CA TYR A 28 7.19 -4.20 -11.61
C TYR A 28 5.70 -4.56 -11.73
N PRO A 29 4.95 -3.98 -12.68
CA PRO A 29 3.51 -4.21 -12.79
C PRO A 29 3.21 -5.65 -13.24
N ILE A 30 2.40 -6.34 -12.46
CA ILE A 30 1.84 -7.66 -12.78
C ILE A 30 0.46 -7.83 -12.13
N THR A 31 -0.46 -8.52 -12.82
CA THR A 31 -1.78 -8.85 -12.29
C THR A 31 -1.67 -10.02 -11.30
N PRO A 32 -2.34 -9.98 -10.14
CA PRO A 32 -3.28 -8.97 -9.65
C PRO A 32 -2.67 -7.93 -8.68
N SER A 33 -1.36 -7.94 -8.44
CA SER A 33 -0.72 -7.20 -7.35
C SER A 33 -0.33 -5.75 -7.66
N SER A 34 -0.46 -5.32 -8.91
CA SER A 34 -0.13 -3.94 -9.34
C SER A 34 -0.76 -2.83 -8.48
N PRO A 35 -2.01 -2.94 -7.96
CA PRO A 35 -2.60 -1.89 -7.13
C PRO A 35 -1.81 -1.59 -5.84
N ILE A 36 -1.04 -2.55 -5.29
CA ILE A 36 -0.20 -2.29 -4.11
C ILE A 36 0.82 -1.20 -4.42
N ALA A 37 1.49 -1.31 -5.57
CA ALA A 37 2.52 -0.37 -5.99
C ALA A 37 1.93 1.01 -6.29
N GLU A 38 0.82 1.06 -7.04
CA GLU A 38 0.13 2.31 -7.39
C GLU A 38 -0.33 3.09 -6.15
N ILE A 39 -0.88 2.39 -5.14
CA ILE A 39 -1.30 3.01 -3.87
C ILE A 39 -0.08 3.54 -3.09
N CYS A 40 1.02 2.79 -3.03
CA CYS A 40 2.25 3.23 -2.38
C CYS A 40 2.85 4.45 -3.08
N ASP A 41 2.93 4.45 -4.41
CA ASP A 41 3.42 5.57 -5.22
C ASP A 41 2.57 6.83 -5.02
N ALA A 42 1.24 6.69 -5.05
CA ALA A 42 0.31 7.78 -4.77
C ALA A 42 0.39 8.32 -3.34
N LYS A 43 0.78 7.50 -2.36
CA LYS A 43 1.04 7.94 -0.97
C LYS A 43 2.37 8.70 -0.88
N SER A 44 3.45 8.14 -1.42
CA SER A 44 4.76 8.81 -1.46
C SER A 44 4.69 10.18 -2.15
N SER A 45 3.86 10.29 -3.19
CA SER A 45 3.64 11.55 -3.92
C SER A 45 2.89 12.62 -3.13
N LYS A 46 2.20 12.26 -2.04
CA LYS A 46 1.43 13.19 -1.20
C LYS A 46 2.24 13.80 -0.04
N GLY A 47 3.49 13.37 0.16
CA GLY A 47 4.36 13.79 1.27
C GLY A 47 4.05 13.07 2.57
#